data_AF-A0A818JBK1-F1
#
_entry.id   AF-A0A818JBK1-F1
#
_cell.length_a   1.000
_cell.length_b   1.000
_cell.length_c   1.000
_cell.angle_alpha   90.00
_cell.angle_beta   90.00
_cell.angle_gamma   90.00
#
_symmetry.space_group_name_H-M   'P 1'
#
loop_
_entity.id
_entity.type
_entity.pdbx_description
1 polymer ?
#
loop_
_entity_poly.entity_id
_entity_poly.type
_entity_poly.pdbx_seq_one_letter_code
_entity_poly.pdbx_strand_id
1 'polypeptide(L)'
;MMIDNIKSTTVFKGGQRQTKPVRRFIRKFFNDWSMDFSAMLAYNLLIALLPIAVALFGITGLVLKNYPDTQKAVKNKIIHLFPADNTTQAGIQQVVDLAFNQLSKDAGLILAIGVFFALFGSSRLFIAIDKCMTIVYRLPQRTFLRQNLLAFGMLFLFITIIPIMLATSSAPSA
;
A
#
# COMPACT_ATOMS: atom_id res chain seq x y z
N MET A 1 38.46 -35.97 53.84
CA MET A 1 37.23 -35.45 54.48
C MET A 1 36.96 -34.10 53.83
N MET A 2 35.91 -34.04 52.98
CA MET A 2 35.16 -32.86 52.45
C MET A 2 35.97 -31.56 52.21
N ILE A 3 35.97 -30.94 51.02
CA ILE A 3 34.80 -30.41 50.31
C ILE A 3 35.12 -30.35 48.80
N ASP A 4 34.57 -31.29 48.02
CA ASP A 4 34.42 -31.16 46.57
C ASP A 4 33.15 -30.32 46.31
N ASN A 5 33.30 -29.03 46.03
CA ASN A 5 32.19 -28.19 45.57
C ASN A 5 32.59 -27.41 44.32
N ILE A 6 32.87 -28.17 43.27
CA ILE A 6 32.88 -27.67 41.89
C ILE A 6 31.79 -28.46 41.16
N LYS A 7 30.52 -28.09 41.39
CA LYS A 7 29.44 -28.33 40.42
C LYS A 7 29.61 -27.37 39.24
N SER A 8 30.74 -27.52 38.55
CA SER A 8 30.83 -27.21 37.13
C SER A 8 29.83 -28.11 36.39
N THR A 9 29.30 -27.63 35.26
CA THR A 9 28.59 -28.45 34.27
C THR A 9 27.19 -28.99 34.63
N THR A 10 26.29 -28.13 35.11
CA THR A 10 24.86 -28.25 34.74
C THR A 10 24.46 -27.23 33.67
N VAL A 11 25.45 -26.78 32.88
CA VAL A 11 25.23 -26.19 31.57
C VAL A 11 25.05 -27.37 30.59
N PHE A 12 23.98 -27.35 29.79
CA PHE A 12 23.74 -28.24 28.64
C PHE A 12 23.20 -29.67 28.85
N LYS A 13 22.48 -29.98 29.93
CA LYS A 13 21.65 -31.20 29.97
C LYS A 13 20.20 -30.86 30.31
N GLY A 14 19.48 -30.42 29.27
CA GLY A 14 18.06 -30.07 29.35
C GLY A 14 17.30 -30.46 28.09
N GLY A 15 17.49 -31.70 27.63
CA GLY A 15 16.55 -32.43 26.78
C GLY A 15 16.30 -31.82 25.40
N GLN A 16 16.84 -32.48 24.39
CA GLN A 16 16.21 -32.56 23.08
C GLN A 16 14.78 -33.10 23.25
N ARG A 17 13.84 -32.23 23.63
CA ARG A 17 12.43 -32.56 23.54
C ARG A 17 12.13 -32.61 22.06
N GLN A 18 11.69 -33.77 21.59
CA GLN A 18 10.98 -33.99 20.34
C GLN A 18 9.68 -33.16 20.31
N THR A 19 9.77 -31.85 20.47
CA THR A 19 8.65 -30.93 20.30
C THR A 19 8.61 -30.61 18.83
N LYS A 20 7.59 -31.15 18.14
CA LYS A 20 7.22 -30.83 16.76
C LYS A 20 7.67 -29.40 16.41
N PRO A 21 8.75 -29.21 15.62
CA PRO A 21 9.38 -27.90 15.43
C PRO A 21 8.37 -26.86 14.93
N VAL A 22 7.44 -27.31 14.09
CA VAL A 22 6.28 -26.56 13.62
C VAL A 22 5.40 -26.03 14.75
N ARG A 23 5.07 -26.84 15.77
CA ARG A 23 4.22 -26.42 16.90
C ARG A 23 4.91 -25.35 17.75
N ARG A 24 6.24 -25.45 17.93
CA ARG A 24 7.01 -24.42 18.66
C ARG A 24 7.06 -23.12 17.86
N PHE A 25 7.27 -23.19 16.55
CA PHE A 25 7.24 -22.03 15.66
C PHE A 25 5.87 -21.34 15.69
N ILE A 26 4.78 -22.08 15.45
CA ILE A 26 3.41 -21.53 15.44
C ILE A 26 3.11 -20.86 16.78
N ARG A 27 3.41 -21.53 17.90
CA ARG A 27 3.17 -20.96 19.23
C ARG A 27 3.97 -19.67 19.44
N LYS A 28 5.22 -19.63 19.00
CA LYS A 28 6.05 -18.42 19.08
C LYS A 28 5.52 -17.30 18.18
N PHE A 29 5.13 -17.62 16.95
CA PHE A 29 4.56 -16.66 15.99
C PHE A 29 3.31 -15.96 16.54
N PHE A 30 2.38 -16.72 17.11
CA PHE A 30 1.19 -16.16 17.74
C PHE A 30 1.52 -15.39 19.03
N ASN A 31 2.55 -15.81 19.78
CA ASN A 31 2.97 -15.12 20.99
C ASN A 31 3.78 -13.84 20.71
N ASP A 32 4.36 -13.70 19.52
CA ASP A 32 5.13 -12.54 19.08
C ASP A 32 4.22 -11.47 18.41
N TRP A 33 2.90 -11.53 18.60
CA TRP A 33 1.90 -10.56 18.10
C TRP A 33 2.02 -10.30 16.59
N SER A 34 2.55 -11.28 15.85
CA SER A 34 2.83 -11.14 14.41
C SER A 34 1.54 -10.97 13.60
N MET A 35 0.44 -11.55 14.07
CA MET A 35 -0.89 -11.36 13.48
C MET A 35 -1.37 -9.91 13.67
N ASP A 36 -1.16 -9.32 14.84
CA ASP A 36 -1.57 -7.95 15.16
C ASP A 36 -0.77 -6.93 14.33
N PHE A 37 0.54 -7.15 14.17
CA PHE A 37 1.36 -6.31 13.28
C PHE A 37 0.90 -6.41 11.83
N SER A 38 0.55 -7.60 11.36
CA SER A 38 0.02 -7.81 10.01
C SER A 38 -1.32 -7.09 9.83
N ALA A 39 -2.22 -7.19 10.80
CA ALA A 39 -3.51 -6.48 10.78
C ALA A 39 -3.32 -4.95 10.79
N MET A 40 -2.39 -4.44 11.60
CA MET A 40 -2.04 -3.02 11.62
C MET A 40 -1.53 -2.54 10.26
N LEU A 41 -0.63 -3.30 9.61
CA LEU A 41 -0.11 -2.96 8.28
C LEU A 41 -1.21 -3.03 7.22
N ALA A 42 -2.04 -4.08 7.23
CA ALA A 42 -3.15 -4.25 6.30
C ALA A 42 -4.16 -3.11 6.41
N TYR A 43 -4.50 -2.68 7.63
CA TYR A 43 -5.40 -1.56 7.87
C TYR A 43 -4.84 -0.24 7.31
N ASN A 44 -3.55 0.06 7.59
CA ASN A 44 -2.92 1.26 7.05
C ASN A 44 -2.82 1.23 5.51
N LEU A 45 -2.57 0.05 4.93
CA LEU A 45 -2.56 -0.13 3.48
C LEU A 45 -3.94 0.11 2.88
N LEU A 46 -4.99 -0.45 3.48
CA LEU A 46 -6.36 -0.29 3.03
C LEU A 46 -6.81 1.17 3.05
N ILE A 47 -6.45 1.91 4.09
CA ILE A 47 -6.72 3.36 4.17
C ILE A 47 -5.94 4.13 3.13
N ALA A 48 -4.67 3.79 2.89
CA ALA A 48 -3.84 4.46 1.88
C ALA A 48 -4.33 4.20 0.45
N LEU A 49 -4.93 3.05 0.18
CA LEU A 49 -5.47 2.69 -1.14
C LEU A 49 -6.58 3.63 -1.61
N LEU A 50 -7.43 4.13 -0.70
CA LEU A 50 -8.56 4.99 -1.08
C LEU A 50 -8.10 6.32 -1.70
N PRO A 51 -7.25 7.13 -1.05
CA PRO A 51 -6.70 8.33 -1.67
C PRO A 51 -5.88 8.05 -2.93
N ILE A 52 -5.16 6.92 -2.98
CA ILE A 52 -4.41 6.52 -4.18
C ILE A 52 -5.38 6.30 -5.35
N ALA A 53 -6.50 5.61 -5.13
CA ALA A 53 -7.52 5.43 -6.14
C ALA A 53 -8.08 6.78 -6.62
N VAL A 54 -8.39 7.70 -5.71
CA VAL A 54 -8.86 9.06 -6.05
C VAL A 54 -7.81 9.82 -6.88
N ALA A 55 -6.54 9.74 -6.51
CA ALA A 55 -5.46 10.35 -7.28
C ALA A 55 -5.35 9.76 -8.69
N LEU A 56 -5.49 8.43 -8.84
CA LEU A 56 -5.52 7.76 -10.14
C LEU A 56 -6.72 8.19 -11.00
N PHE A 57 -7.90 8.37 -10.40
CA PHE A 57 -9.06 8.91 -11.11
C PHE A 57 -8.83 10.36 -11.56
N GLY A 58 -8.21 11.19 -10.72
CA GLY A 58 -7.82 12.56 -11.07
C GLY A 58 -6.83 12.60 -12.23
N ILE A 59 -5.79 11.76 -12.18
CA ILE A 59 -4.81 11.60 -13.27
C ILE A 59 -5.51 11.17 -14.56
N THR A 60 -6.38 10.15 -14.49
CA THR A 60 -7.14 9.66 -15.65
C THR A 60 -8.03 10.76 -16.23
N GLY A 61 -8.73 11.52 -15.38
CA GLY A 61 -9.56 12.66 -15.81
C GLY A 61 -8.76 13.75 -16.52
N LEU A 62 -7.56 14.08 -16.02
CA LEU A 62 -6.67 15.04 -16.66
C LEU A 62 -6.10 14.54 -18.00
N VAL A 63 -5.67 13.28 -18.06
CA VAL A 63 -5.17 12.68 -19.30
C VAL A 63 -6.28 12.68 -20.34
N LEU A 64 -7.49 12.25 -19.98
CA LEU A 64 -8.60 12.15 -20.91
C LEU A 64 -9.07 13.50 -21.43
N LYS A 65 -9.00 14.56 -20.60
CA LYS A 65 -9.22 15.96 -21.02
C LYS A 65 -8.26 16.40 -22.13
N ASN A 66 -7.02 15.93 -22.10
CA ASN A 66 -5.99 16.30 -23.08
C ASN A 66 -6.07 15.45 -24.38
N TYR A 67 -6.78 14.31 -24.36
CA TYR A 67 -6.92 13.39 -25.50
C TYR A 67 -8.41 13.13 -25.84
N PRO A 68 -9.09 14.09 -26.49
CA PRO A 68 -10.54 14.02 -26.74
C PRO A 68 -10.96 12.85 -27.64
N ASP A 69 -10.09 12.38 -28.55
CA ASP A 69 -10.39 11.23 -29.41
C ASP A 69 -10.44 9.92 -28.62
N THR A 70 -9.55 9.77 -27.62
CA THR A 70 -9.55 8.63 -26.71
C THR A 70 -10.78 8.67 -25.80
N GLN A 71 -11.19 9.86 -25.36
CA GLN A 71 -12.42 10.05 -24.57
C GLN A 71 -13.66 9.54 -25.32
N LYS A 72 -13.81 9.90 -26.60
CA LYS A 72 -14.93 9.47 -27.44
C LYS A 72 -14.90 7.95 -27.65
N ALA A 73 -13.73 7.38 -27.92
CA ALA A 73 -13.58 5.94 -28.09
C ALA A 73 -13.96 5.15 -26.83
N VAL A 74 -13.55 5.63 -25.65
CA VAL A 74 -13.89 5.02 -24.36
C VAL A 74 -15.38 5.15 -24.06
N LYS A 75 -15.99 6.34 -24.26
CA LYS A 75 -17.44 6.54 -24.11
C LYS A 75 -18.23 5.58 -24.98
N ASN A 76 -17.91 5.50 -26.27
CA ASN A 76 -18.62 4.63 -27.19
C ASN A 76 -18.52 3.17 -26.77
N LYS A 77 -17.33 2.69 -26.37
CA LYS A 77 -17.19 1.32 -25.85
C LYS A 77 -18.04 1.07 -24.61
N ILE A 78 -18.07 2.00 -23.65
CA ILE A 78 -18.89 1.86 -22.44
C ILE A 78 -20.38 1.77 -22.80
N ILE A 79 -20.86 2.64 -23.69
CA ILE A 79 -22.27 2.64 -24.14
C ILE A 79 -22.63 1.34 -24.86
N HIS A 80 -21.72 0.77 -25.65
CA HIS A 80 -21.94 -0.49 -26.37
C HIS A 80 -21.85 -1.76 -25.50
N LEU A 81 -21.37 -1.67 -24.26
CA LEU A 81 -21.36 -2.81 -23.32
C LEU A 81 -22.72 -3.03 -22.65
N PHE A 82 -23.66 -2.09 -22.77
CA PHE A 82 -25.00 -2.22 -22.20
C PHE A 82 -26.02 -2.68 -23.26
N PRO A 83 -27.01 -3.54 -22.90
CA PRO A 83 -28.04 -4.01 -23.82
C PRO A 83 -28.83 -2.85 -24.46
N ALA A 84 -29.07 -2.95 -25.76
CA ALA A 84 -29.71 -1.92 -26.58
C ALA A 84 -31.24 -1.90 -26.41
N ASP A 85 -31.72 -1.55 -25.21
CA ASP A 85 -33.08 -1.07 -25.03
C ASP A 85 -33.07 0.45 -25.24
N ASN A 86 -33.81 0.91 -26.25
CA ASN A 86 -33.75 2.27 -26.80
C ASN A 86 -34.02 3.38 -25.75
N THR A 87 -34.79 3.06 -24.72
CA THR A 87 -35.09 3.94 -23.56
C THR A 87 -33.97 3.96 -22.53
N THR A 88 -33.26 2.85 -22.35
CA THR A 88 -32.16 2.70 -21.40
C THR A 88 -30.88 3.33 -21.94
N GLN A 89 -30.65 3.28 -23.26
CA GLN A 89 -29.46 3.86 -23.90
C GLN A 89 -29.38 5.39 -23.77
N ALA A 90 -30.49 6.12 -23.92
CA ALA A 90 -30.48 7.58 -23.77
C ALA A 90 -30.15 8.03 -22.35
N GLY A 91 -30.67 7.31 -21.34
CA GLY A 91 -30.34 7.54 -19.93
C GLY A 91 -28.87 7.22 -19.61
N ILE A 92 -28.36 6.09 -20.13
CA ILE A 92 -26.95 5.69 -19.94
C ILE A 92 -26.01 6.70 -20.62
N GLN A 93 -26.33 7.16 -21.82
CA GLN A 93 -25.55 8.18 -22.53
C GLN A 93 -25.46 9.48 -21.72
N GLN A 94 -26.58 9.95 -21.16
CA GLN A 94 -26.59 11.14 -20.30
C GLN A 94 -25.76 10.96 -19.03
N VAL A 95 -25.88 9.80 -18.35
CA VAL A 95 -25.09 9.52 -17.14
C VAL A 95 -23.60 9.47 -17.45
N VAL A 96 -23.22 8.81 -18.56
CA VAL A 96 -21.84 8.75 -19.04
C VAL A 96 -21.34 10.15 -19.40
N ASP A 97 -22.11 10.93 -20.16
CA ASP A 97 -21.73 12.28 -20.55
C ASP A 97 -21.53 13.21 -19.35
N LEU A 98 -22.45 13.17 -18.39
CA LEU A 98 -22.35 13.93 -17.14
C LEU A 98 -21.13 13.52 -16.31
N ALA A 99 -20.90 12.20 -16.14
CA ALA A 99 -19.76 11.69 -15.38
C ALA A 99 -18.43 12.14 -15.98
N PHE A 100 -18.26 12.00 -17.31
CA PHE A 100 -17.03 12.43 -17.97
C PHE A 100 -16.87 13.96 -17.98
N ASN A 101 -17.96 14.73 -18.10
CA ASN A 101 -17.88 16.19 -18.11
C ASN A 101 -17.54 16.74 -16.71
N GLN A 102 -18.17 16.22 -15.66
CA GLN A 102 -17.83 16.55 -14.26
C GLN A 102 -16.40 16.13 -13.92
N LEU A 103 -16.01 14.91 -14.31
CA LEU A 103 -14.66 14.41 -14.10
C LEU A 103 -13.63 15.30 -14.79
N SER A 104 -13.88 15.76 -16.02
CA SER A 104 -12.94 16.60 -16.78
C SER A 104 -12.86 18.04 -16.26
N LYS A 105 -13.98 18.57 -15.73
CA LYS A 105 -14.06 19.93 -15.17
C LYS A 105 -13.33 20.02 -13.83
N ASP A 106 -13.55 19.04 -12.96
CA ASP A 106 -13.00 19.03 -11.60
C ASP A 106 -11.77 18.13 -11.44
N ALA A 107 -11.27 17.54 -12.53
CA ALA A 107 -10.10 16.63 -12.54
C ALA A 107 -8.90 17.19 -11.77
N GLY A 108 -8.61 18.49 -11.94
CA GLY A 108 -7.49 19.14 -11.27
C GLY A 108 -7.67 19.21 -9.75
N LEU A 109 -8.89 19.52 -9.29
CA LEU A 109 -9.22 19.58 -7.86
C LEU A 109 -9.26 18.18 -7.25
N ILE A 110 -9.87 17.21 -7.94
CA ILE A 110 -9.90 15.80 -7.54
C ILE A 110 -8.47 15.25 -7.42
N LEU A 111 -7.61 15.54 -8.39
CA LEU A 111 -6.20 15.16 -8.33
C LEU A 111 -5.51 15.83 -7.15
N ALA A 112 -5.64 17.14 -6.97
CA ALA A 112 -4.95 17.87 -5.90
C ALA A 112 -5.32 17.31 -4.51
N ILE A 113 -6.62 17.10 -4.26
CA ILE A 113 -7.10 16.50 -3.02
C ILE A 113 -6.61 15.04 -2.91
N GLY A 114 -6.76 14.25 -3.97
CA GLY A 114 -6.33 12.87 -4.02
C GLY A 114 -4.84 12.71 -3.70
N VAL A 115 -3.97 13.51 -4.31
CA VAL A 115 -2.53 13.53 -4.06
C VAL A 115 -2.23 13.95 -2.62
N PHE A 116 -2.86 15.01 -2.12
CA PHE A 116 -2.63 15.44 -0.73
C PHE A 116 -2.94 14.32 0.28
N PHE A 117 -4.12 13.69 0.15
CA PHE A 117 -4.50 12.58 1.01
C PHE A 117 -3.68 11.31 0.74
N ALA A 118 -3.24 11.07 -0.49
CA ALA A 118 -2.39 9.93 -0.83
C ALA A 118 -1.00 10.06 -0.22
N LEU A 119 -0.41 11.26 -0.25
CA LEU A 119 0.85 11.55 0.43
C LEU A 119 0.72 11.34 1.94
N PHE A 120 -0.37 11.85 2.52
CA PHE A 120 -0.62 11.68 3.95
C PHE A 120 -0.84 10.21 4.33
N GLY A 121 -1.70 9.49 3.62
CA GLY A 121 -1.99 8.08 3.85
C GLY A 121 -0.77 7.18 3.65
N SER A 122 0.01 7.43 2.60
CA SER A 122 1.25 6.69 2.34
C SER A 122 2.29 6.91 3.42
N SER A 123 2.44 8.15 3.92
CA SER A 123 3.36 8.45 5.02
C SER A 123 3.01 7.62 6.26
N ARG A 124 1.72 7.46 6.58
CA ARG A 124 1.26 6.62 7.71
C ARG A 124 1.62 5.14 7.53
N LEU A 125 1.56 4.62 6.31
CA LEU A 125 1.98 3.26 6.00
C LEU A 125 3.48 3.06 6.28
N PHE A 126 4.34 3.97 5.81
CA PHE A 126 5.79 3.88 6.08
C PHE A 126 6.13 4.00 7.57
N ILE A 127 5.41 4.84 8.31
CA ILE A 127 5.53 4.93 9.76
C ILE A 127 5.14 3.59 10.42
N ALA A 128 4.07 2.95 9.97
CA ALA A 128 3.65 1.65 10.49
C ALA A 128 4.71 0.56 10.22
N ILE A 129 5.30 0.55 9.03
CA ILE A 129 6.39 -0.38 8.68
C ILE A 129 7.61 -0.15 9.57
N ASP A 130 8.05 1.10 9.77
CA ASP A 130 9.17 1.43 10.66
C ASP A 130 8.91 0.99 12.10
N LYS A 131 7.68 1.16 12.61
CA LYS A 131 7.28 0.67 13.94
C LYS A 131 7.35 -0.84 14.05
N CYS A 132 6.78 -1.57 13.08
CA CYS A 132 6.84 -3.03 13.05
C CYS A 132 8.29 -3.53 13.00
N MET A 133 9.12 -2.96 12.12
CA MET A 133 10.53 -3.32 12.01
C MET A 133 11.32 -3.03 13.28
N THR A 134 11.06 -1.88 13.92
CA THR A 134 11.69 -1.51 15.19
C THR A 134 11.37 -2.53 16.29
N ILE A 135 10.11 -2.99 16.37
CA ILE A 135 9.70 -4.01 17.34
C ILE A 135 10.34 -5.37 17.03
N VAL A 136 10.30 -5.81 15.77
CA VAL A 136 10.86 -7.10 15.32
C VAL A 136 12.36 -7.17 15.57
N TYR A 137 13.10 -6.12 15.23
CA TYR A 137 14.55 -6.04 15.41
C TYR A 137 14.97 -5.55 16.81
N ARG A 138 14.02 -5.21 17.69
CA ARG A 138 14.26 -4.72 19.06
C ARG A 138 15.15 -3.48 19.11
N LEU A 139 14.98 -2.57 18.14
CA LEU A 139 15.68 -1.28 18.14
C LEU A 139 14.99 -0.28 19.07
N PRO A 140 15.73 0.72 19.57
CA PRO A 140 15.11 1.84 20.28
C PRO A 140 14.16 2.60 19.35
N GLN A 141 13.00 3.00 19.88
CA GLN A 141 12.03 3.77 19.12
C GLN A 141 12.60 5.15 18.75
N ARG A 142 12.49 5.51 17.48
CA ARG A 142 12.88 6.84 16.97
C ARG A 142 11.90 7.89 17.47
N THR A 143 12.37 9.12 17.66
CA THR A 143 11.50 10.25 17.99
C THR A 143 10.49 10.50 16.86
N PHE A 144 9.29 11.00 17.21
CA PHE A 144 8.20 11.25 16.27
C PHE A 144 8.63 12.05 15.03
N LEU A 145 9.49 13.07 15.22
CA LEU A 145 9.96 13.93 14.14
C LEU A 145 10.85 13.18 13.14
N ARG A 146 11.80 12.36 13.65
CA ARG A 146 12.69 11.54 12.81
C ARG A 146 11.92 10.47 12.06
N GLN A 147 10.92 9.87 12.71
CA GLN A 147 10.06 8.86 12.09
C GLN A 147 9.26 9.44 10.91
N ASN A 148 8.64 10.61 11.08
CA ASN A 148 7.93 11.27 9.97
C ASN A 148 8.89 11.67 8.84
N LEU A 149 10.07 12.21 9.17
CA LEU A 149 11.06 12.62 8.17
C LEU A 149 11.53 11.43 7.33
N LEU A 150 11.82 10.30 7.97
CA LEU A 150 12.19 9.06 7.28
C LEU A 150 11.05 8.52 6.42
N ALA A 151 9.81 8.57 6.91
CA ALA A 151 8.64 8.15 6.15
C ALA A 151 8.45 8.99 4.87
N PHE A 152 8.60 10.32 4.97
CA PHE A 152 8.58 11.20 3.80
C PHE A 152 9.76 10.92 2.85
N GLY A 153 10.96 10.66 3.39
CA GLY A 153 12.13 10.29 2.59
C GLY A 153 11.92 9.00 1.79
N MET A 154 11.38 7.96 2.45
CA MET A 154 11.05 6.69 1.79
C MET A 154 9.96 6.85 0.74
N LEU A 155 8.94 7.65 1.04
CA LEU A 155 7.88 7.97 0.10
C LEU A 155 8.43 8.66 -1.16
N PHE A 156 9.27 9.69 -0.99
CA PHE A 156 9.85 10.42 -2.11
C PHE A 156 10.75 9.52 -2.97
N LEU A 157 11.51 8.64 -2.33
CA LEU A 157 12.30 7.61 -3.00
C LEU A 157 11.40 6.70 -3.85
N PHE A 158 10.27 6.22 -3.31
CA PHE A 158 9.33 5.37 -4.03
C PHE A 158 8.65 6.08 -5.21
N ILE A 159 8.22 7.33 -5.01
CA ILE A 159 7.62 8.19 -6.05
C ILE A 159 8.61 8.43 -7.20
N THR A 160 9.90 8.51 -6.92
CA THR A 160 10.92 8.77 -7.95
C THR A 160 11.35 7.47 -8.65
N ILE A 161 11.50 6.38 -7.90
CA ILE A 161 11.96 5.09 -8.43
C ILE A 161 10.91 4.41 -9.31
N ILE A 162 9.62 4.45 -8.95
CA ILE A 162 8.58 3.77 -9.74
C ILE A 162 8.55 4.30 -11.20
N PRO A 163 8.47 5.61 -11.47
CA PRO A 163 8.47 6.14 -12.83
C PRO A 163 9.76 5.81 -13.58
N ILE A 164 10.93 5.88 -12.91
CA ILE A 164 12.21 5.51 -13.52
C ILE A 164 12.18 4.03 -13.92
N MET A 165 11.69 3.15 -13.05
CA MET A 165 11.59 1.72 -13.31
C MET A 165 10.63 1.43 -14.47
N LEU A 166 9.49 2.11 -14.52
CA LEU A 166 8.53 2.01 -15.62
C LEU A 166 9.10 2.51 -16.94
N ALA A 167 9.85 3.63 -16.91
CA ALA A 167 10.52 4.19 -18.08
C ALA A 167 11.62 3.27 -18.62
N THR A 168 12.40 2.66 -17.73
CA THR A 168 13.42 1.68 -18.12
C THR A 168 12.78 0.39 -18.67
N SER A 169 11.63 -0.03 -18.13
CA SER A 169 10.92 -1.22 -18.61
C SER A 169 10.23 -1.02 -19.96
N SER A 170 9.83 0.21 -20.31
CA SER A 170 9.20 0.53 -21.59
C SER A 170 10.21 0.89 -22.69
N ALA A 171 11.47 1.11 -22.34
CA ALA A 171 12.54 1.24 -23.31
C ALA A 171 12.72 -0.10 -24.06
N PRO A 172 12.80 -0.10 -25.40
CA PRO A 172 13.15 -1.31 -26.15
C PRO A 172 14.49 -1.81 -25.63
N SER A 173 14.58 -3.08 -25.24
CA SER A 173 15.86 -3.72 -24.94
C SER A 173 16.68 -3.72 -26.24
N ALA A 174 17.52 -2.72 -26.40
CA ALA A 174 18.49 -2.64 -27.49
C ALA A 174 19.61 -3.66 -27.26
#